data_AF-A0A168N4B2-F1
#
_entry.id   AF-A0A168N4B2-F1
#
_cell.length_a   1.000
_cell.length_b   1.000
_cell.length_c   1.000
_cell.angle_alpha   90.00
_cell.angle_beta   90.00
_cell.angle_gamma   90.00
#
_symmetry.space_group_name_H-M   'P 1'
#
loop_
_entity.id
_entity.type
_entity.pdbx_description
1 polymer ?
#
loop_
_entity_poly.entity_id
_entity_poly.type
_entity_poly.pdbx_seq_one_letter_code
_entity_poly.pdbx_strand_id
1 'polypeptide(L)'
;MGLSLLVNPSCHHHIHRIQHTNTNISNYVLSFIVARTLVHCVYLPPSLSPQIALDILTALPLQHPKASNTIICGDFNARMGLRLGDHRTNHRGRLFDSWITDNDLLHWNELLACGQPTLIKPGGSSIVDWFLSTHHFAAPASLAIRDDLSLGSDHKLMHFTFALSPS
;
A
#
# COMPACT_ATOMS: atom_id res chain seq x y z
N MET A 1 14.14 -6.57 -9.60
CA MET A 1 13.01 -5.64 -9.36
C MET A 1 13.23 -5.01 -8.00
N GLY A 2 12.89 -3.74 -7.80
CA GLY A 2 13.21 -3.02 -6.57
C GLY A 2 12.23 -1.90 -6.29
N LEU A 3 12.13 -1.52 -5.02
CA LEU A 3 11.33 -0.38 -4.57
C LEU A 3 12.17 0.90 -4.60
N SER A 4 11.53 2.02 -4.92
CA SER A 4 12.16 3.34 -4.94
C SER A 4 11.20 4.38 -4.43
N LEU A 5 11.74 5.38 -3.73
CA LEU A 5 11.02 6.55 -3.27
C LEU A 5 11.59 7.77 -4.00
N LEU A 6 10.73 8.47 -4.72
CA LEU A 6 11.04 9.77 -5.31
C LEU A 6 10.35 10.85 -4.47
N VAL A 7 11.11 11.85 -4.05
CA VAL A 7 10.62 12.94 -3.20
C VAL A 7 10.71 14.23 -4.00
N ASN A 8 9.62 14.99 -4.03
CA ASN A 8 9.61 16.30 -4.67
C ASN A 8 10.70 17.19 -4.02
N PRO A 9 11.58 17.87 -4.80
CA PRO A 9 12.61 18.75 -4.25
C PRO A 9 12.07 19.88 -3.36
N SER A 10 10.80 20.26 -3.53
CA SER A 10 10.10 21.24 -2.70
C SER A 10 9.47 20.64 -1.45
N CYS A 11 9.68 19.35 -1.15
CA CYS A 11 9.22 18.74 0.10
C CYS A 11 10.02 19.28 1.28
N HIS A 12 9.36 19.99 2.19
CA HIS A 12 10.01 20.58 3.37
C HIS A 12 10.11 19.62 4.56
N HIS A 13 9.56 18.41 4.46
CA HIS A 13 9.63 17.41 5.53
C HIS A 13 10.87 16.54 5.36
N HIS A 14 11.61 16.36 6.46
CA HIS A 14 12.74 15.44 6.46
C HIS A 14 12.25 13.99 6.31
N ILE A 15 12.94 13.23 5.46
CA ILE A 15 12.64 11.83 5.18
C ILE A 15 13.63 10.95 5.95
N HIS A 16 13.14 10.21 6.94
CA HIS A 16 13.96 9.28 7.72
C HIS A 16 13.74 7.86 7.22
N ARG A 17 14.69 7.31 6.45
CA ARG A 17 14.63 5.91 6.02
C ARG A 17 14.78 4.97 7.24
N ILE A 18 13.92 3.96 7.31
CA ILE A 18 13.99 2.87 8.29
C ILE A 18 14.73 1.70 7.65
N GLN A 19 15.76 1.20 8.35
CA GLN A 19 16.50 0.02 7.92
C GLN A 19 15.90 -1.24 8.56
N HIS A 20 15.52 -2.20 7.73
CA HIS A 20 15.13 -3.52 8.18
C HIS A 20 16.36 -4.41 8.28
N THR A 21 16.60 -4.98 9.45
CA THR A 21 17.71 -5.93 9.67
C THR A 21 17.39 -7.33 9.12
N ASN A 22 16.11 -7.66 8.98
CA ASN A 22 15.66 -8.89 8.34
C ASN A 22 15.71 -8.76 6.82
N THR A 23 16.62 -9.51 6.19
CA THR A 23 16.81 -9.52 4.73
C THR A 23 15.60 -10.02 3.96
N ASN A 24 14.75 -10.85 4.57
CA ASN A 24 13.51 -11.29 3.94
C ASN A 24 12.49 -10.16 3.83
N ILE A 25 12.57 -9.12 4.66
CA ILE A 25 11.67 -7.96 4.61
C ILE A 25 12.26 -6.87 3.73
N SER A 26 13.56 -6.59 3.88
CA SER A 26 14.22 -5.48 3.17
C SER A 26 14.22 -5.61 1.64
N ASN A 27 14.02 -6.81 1.10
CA ASN A 27 13.89 -7.07 -0.33
C ASN A 27 12.51 -6.68 -0.90
N TYR A 28 11.47 -6.65 -0.06
CA TYR A 28 10.08 -6.42 -0.47
C TYR A 28 9.47 -5.16 0.11
N VAL A 29 10.20 -4.47 1.01
CA VAL A 29 9.68 -3.32 1.75
C VAL A 29 10.71 -2.21 1.82
N LEU A 30 10.27 -1.01 1.45
CA LEU A 30 10.97 0.24 1.69
C LEU A 30 10.18 1.05 2.71
N SER A 31 10.80 1.33 3.86
CA SER A 31 10.16 2.03 4.96
C SER A 31 10.81 3.38 5.23
N PHE A 32 9.99 4.39 5.52
CA PHE A 32 10.47 5.71 5.89
C PHE A 32 9.45 6.45 6.75
N ILE A 33 9.91 7.49 7.45
CA ILE A 33 9.05 8.43 8.16
C ILE A 33 9.14 9.79 7.48
N VAL A 34 7.98 10.40 7.25
CA VAL A 34 7.83 11.77 6.76
C VAL A 34 6.87 12.50 7.70
N ALA A 35 7.28 13.66 8.21
CA ALA A 35 6.56 14.36 9.29
C ALA A 35 6.26 13.41 10.47
N ARG A 36 4.99 13.08 10.71
CA ARG A 36 4.52 12.11 11.72
C ARG A 36 3.84 10.88 11.12
N THR A 37 4.21 10.51 9.90
CA THR A 37 3.64 9.36 9.19
C THR A 37 4.75 8.36 8.86
N LEU A 38 4.59 7.14 9.38
CA LEU A 38 5.38 5.99 8.94
C LEU A 38 4.79 5.49 7.62
N VAL A 39 5.62 5.22 6.63
CA VAL A 39 5.20 4.69 5.34
C VAL A 39 5.98 3.42 5.04
N HIS A 40 5.25 2.38 4.66
CA HIS A 40 5.77 1.12 4.14
C HIS A 40 5.35 0.98 2.68
N CYS A 41 6.30 1.17 1.77
CA CYS A 41 6.13 0.80 0.36
C CYS A 41 6.43 -0.69 0.22
N VAL A 42 5.50 -1.45 -0.35
CA VAL A 42 5.52 -2.91 -0.41
C VAL A 42 5.46 -3.37 -1.86
N TYR A 43 6.27 -4.36 -2.21
CA TYR A 43 6.15 -5.09 -3.46
C TYR A 43 6.23 -6.59 -3.17
N LEU A 44 5.13 -7.31 -3.36
CA LEU A 44 5.05 -8.76 -3.13
C LEU A 44 4.87 -9.47 -4.48
N PRO A 45 5.94 -10.06 -5.06
CA PRO A 45 5.86 -10.71 -6.36
C PRO A 45 4.74 -11.76 -6.42
N PRO A 46 4.11 -11.97 -7.58
CA PRO A 46 3.07 -13.00 -7.72
C PRO A 46 3.61 -14.43 -7.50
N SER A 47 4.92 -14.65 -7.71
CA SER A 47 5.60 -15.92 -7.46
C SER A 47 5.85 -16.22 -5.98
N LEU A 48 5.72 -15.23 -5.09
CA LEU A 48 5.92 -15.42 -3.65
C LEU A 48 4.80 -16.28 -3.07
N SER A 49 5.13 -17.21 -2.16
CA SER A 49 4.08 -18.02 -1.54
C SER A 49 3.14 -17.12 -0.72
N PRO A 50 1.83 -17.42 -0.67
CA PRO A 50 0.88 -16.62 0.11
C PRO A 50 1.26 -16.48 1.59
N GLN A 51 1.81 -17.55 2.19
CA GLN A 51 2.24 -17.52 3.60
C GLN A 51 3.45 -16.61 3.81
N ILE A 52 4.50 -16.72 2.97
CA ILE A 52 5.68 -15.84 3.10
C ILE A 52 5.27 -14.38 2.89
N ALA A 53 4.35 -14.11 1.96
CA ALA A 53 3.82 -12.78 1.72
C ALA A 53 3.09 -12.23 2.96
N LEU A 54 2.32 -13.07 3.65
CA LEU A 54 1.66 -12.71 4.91
C LEU A 54 2.66 -12.49 6.05
N ASP A 55 3.69 -13.34 6.17
CA ASP A 55 4.73 -13.21 7.19
C ASP A 55 5.47 -11.87 7.05
N ILE A 56 5.74 -11.42 5.81
CA ILE A 56 6.33 -10.11 5.55
C ILE A 56 5.43 -8.98 6.03
N LEU A 57 4.13 -9.02 5.71
CA LEU A 57 3.17 -7.99 6.16
C LEU A 57 3.04 -7.97 7.69
N THR A 58 2.98 -9.15 8.31
CA THR A 58 2.81 -9.30 9.76
C THR A 58 4.03 -8.81 10.53
N ALA A 59 5.21 -8.84 9.92
CA ALA A 59 6.43 -8.31 10.50
C ALA A 59 6.58 -6.79 10.38
N LEU A 60 5.67 -6.10 9.68
CA LEU A 60 5.72 -4.64 9.55
C LEU A 60 5.33 -3.97 10.88
N PRO A 61 6.10 -2.98 11.35
CA PRO A 61 5.70 -2.20 12.51
C PRO A 61 4.51 -1.31 12.16
N LEU A 62 3.34 -1.57 12.74
CA LEU A 62 2.16 -0.73 12.56
C LEU A 62 2.21 0.56 13.39
N GLN A 63 3.19 0.68 14.29
CA GLN A 63 3.39 1.85 15.16
C GLN A 63 4.87 2.21 15.21
N HIS A 64 5.16 3.50 15.43
CA HIS A 64 6.52 3.97 15.63
C HIS A 64 6.51 5.22 16.54
N PRO A 65 7.47 5.39 17.47
CA PRO A 65 7.46 6.51 18.42
C PRO A 65 7.42 7.91 17.79
N LYS A 66 7.91 8.04 16.56
CA LYS A 66 7.93 9.29 15.78
C LYS A 66 6.75 9.45 14.81
N ALA A 67 5.80 8.52 14.81
CA ALA A 67 4.65 8.54 13.90
C ALA A 67 3.33 8.43 14.67
N SER A 68 2.33 9.18 14.25
CA SER A 68 0.95 9.09 14.73
C SER A 68 0.06 8.25 13.80
N ASN A 69 0.50 8.02 12.56
CA ASN A 69 -0.19 7.16 11.61
C ASN A 69 0.82 6.34 10.80
N THR A 70 0.38 5.18 10.32
CA THR A 70 1.17 4.31 9.45
C THR A 70 0.41 4.11 8.15
N ILE A 71 1.07 4.32 7.01
CA ILE A 71 0.57 3.98 5.67
C ILE A 71 1.30 2.73 5.20
N ILE A 72 0.57 1.80 4.60
CA ILE A 72 1.13 0.66 3.87
C ILE A 72 0.59 0.73 2.46
N CYS A 73 1.47 0.78 1.46
CA CYS A 73 1.04 0.89 0.07
C CYS A 73 1.95 0.16 -0.90
N GLY A 74 1.41 -0.18 -2.07
CA GLY A 74 2.16 -0.79 -3.17
C GLY A 74 1.42 -1.95 -3.81
N ASP A 75 2.15 -2.83 -4.48
CA ASP A 75 1.59 -3.98 -5.21
C ASP A 75 1.66 -5.25 -4.36
N PHE A 76 0.48 -5.73 -3.97
CA PHE A 76 0.32 -6.88 -3.09
C PHE A 76 0.15 -8.20 -3.86
N ASN A 77 -0.14 -8.13 -5.18
CA ASN A 77 -0.56 -9.26 -6.01
C ASN A 77 -1.66 -10.12 -5.34
N ALA A 78 -2.53 -9.47 -4.59
CA ALA A 78 -3.62 -10.07 -3.83
C ALA A 78 -4.95 -9.53 -4.35
N ARG A 79 -6.00 -10.37 -4.36
CA ARG A 79 -7.34 -9.96 -4.82
C ARG A 79 -8.36 -10.30 -3.75
N MET A 80 -9.11 -9.31 -3.29
CA MET A 80 -10.05 -9.43 -2.18
C MET A 80 -11.51 -9.53 -2.62
N GLY A 81 -11.76 -9.68 -3.91
CA GLY A 81 -13.12 -9.81 -4.46
C GLY A 81 -14.01 -8.63 -4.11
N LEU A 82 -15.23 -8.95 -3.64
CA LEU A 82 -16.30 -7.99 -3.38
C LEU A 82 -15.90 -6.86 -2.43
N ARG A 83 -14.99 -7.10 -1.48
CA ARG A 83 -14.53 -6.06 -0.54
C ARG A 83 -13.95 -4.84 -1.27
N LEU A 84 -13.24 -5.06 -2.38
CA LEU A 84 -12.68 -3.98 -3.20
C LEU A 84 -13.47 -3.75 -4.49
N GLY A 85 -14.59 -4.45 -4.69
CA GLY A 85 -15.30 -4.47 -5.98
C GLY A 85 -14.55 -5.23 -7.09
N ASP A 86 -13.60 -6.09 -6.75
CA ASP A 86 -12.93 -6.98 -7.70
C ASP A 86 -13.83 -8.19 -8.02
N HIS A 87 -13.86 -8.65 -9.27
CA HIS A 87 -14.59 -9.84 -9.71
C HIS A 87 -14.01 -11.17 -9.17
N ARG A 88 -12.78 -11.17 -8.64
CA ARG A 88 -12.13 -12.40 -8.18
C ARG A 88 -11.46 -12.21 -6.83
N THR A 89 -11.36 -13.31 -6.09
CA THR A 89 -10.58 -13.42 -4.85
C THR A 89 -9.48 -14.47 -5.06
N ASN A 90 -8.30 -14.28 -4.49
CA ASN A 90 -7.25 -15.31 -4.45
C ASN A 90 -6.87 -15.68 -3.00
N HIS A 91 -6.09 -16.75 -2.82
CA HIS A 91 -5.71 -17.21 -1.48
C HIS A 91 -4.97 -16.14 -0.68
N ARG A 92 -4.04 -15.42 -1.33
CA ARG A 92 -3.32 -14.30 -0.72
C ARG A 92 -4.27 -13.18 -0.26
N GLY A 93 -5.26 -12.83 -1.08
CA GLY A 93 -6.27 -11.83 -0.74
C GLY A 93 -7.09 -12.21 0.48
N ARG A 94 -7.48 -13.49 0.64
CA ARG A 94 -8.18 -13.95 1.86
C ARG A 94 -7.32 -13.83 3.11
N LEU A 95 -6.04 -14.19 3.02
CA LEU A 95 -5.11 -14.06 4.16
C LEU A 95 -4.92 -12.59 4.55
N PHE A 96 -4.76 -11.71 3.56
CA PHE A 96 -4.56 -10.29 3.79
C PHE A 96 -5.84 -9.63 4.31
N ASP A 97 -7.01 -10.09 3.88
CA ASP A 97 -8.32 -9.66 4.39
C ASP A 97 -8.49 -9.94 5.88
N SER A 98 -8.13 -11.14 6.33
CA SER A 98 -8.08 -11.47 7.77
C SER A 98 -7.09 -10.57 8.50
N TRP A 99 -5.85 -10.46 8.02
CA TRP A 99 -4.83 -9.63 8.67
C TRP A 99 -5.21 -8.14 8.77
N ILE A 100 -5.80 -7.56 7.72
CA ILE A 100 -6.30 -6.17 7.71
C ILE A 100 -7.39 -6.00 8.77
N THR A 101 -8.30 -6.96 8.86
CA THR A 101 -9.43 -6.92 9.82
C THR A 101 -8.94 -7.09 11.25
N ASP A 102 -8.04 -8.04 11.51
CA ASP A 102 -7.50 -8.32 12.85
C ASP A 102 -6.67 -7.16 13.41
N ASN A 103 -6.13 -6.30 12.53
CA ASN A 103 -5.34 -5.12 12.91
C ASN A 103 -6.11 -3.79 12.76
N ASP A 104 -7.42 -3.84 12.51
CA ASP A 104 -8.31 -2.68 12.35
C ASP A 104 -7.77 -1.64 11.35
N LEU A 105 -7.20 -2.12 10.23
CA LEU A 105 -6.63 -1.24 9.21
C LEU A 105 -7.71 -0.70 8.27
N LEU A 106 -7.63 0.59 7.99
CA LEU A 106 -8.45 1.25 6.99
C LEU A 106 -7.96 0.93 5.60
N HIS A 107 -8.86 0.52 4.72
CA HIS A 107 -8.54 0.23 3.32
C HIS A 107 -9.01 1.36 2.41
N TRP A 108 -8.10 2.21 1.95
CA TRP A 108 -8.47 3.42 1.18
C TRP A 108 -9.05 3.11 -0.20
N ASN A 109 -8.62 2.03 -0.85
CA ASN A 109 -9.27 1.57 -2.09
C ASN A 109 -10.73 1.21 -1.87
N GLU A 110 -11.07 0.52 -0.77
CA GLU A 110 -12.47 0.20 -0.42
C GLU A 110 -13.28 1.48 -0.18
N LEU A 111 -12.71 2.43 0.57
CA LEU A 111 -13.42 3.64 0.98
C LEU A 111 -13.60 4.66 -0.15
N LEU A 112 -12.62 4.79 -1.05
CA LEU A 112 -12.54 5.92 -1.98
C LEU A 112 -12.47 5.54 -3.47
N ALA A 113 -12.19 4.27 -3.78
CA ALA A 113 -11.97 3.82 -5.16
C ALA A 113 -12.52 2.41 -5.42
N CYS A 114 -13.59 2.01 -4.73
CA CYS A 114 -14.15 0.67 -4.83
C CYS A 114 -14.57 0.36 -6.28
N GLY A 115 -14.22 -0.83 -6.77
CA GLY A 115 -14.47 -1.29 -8.14
C GLY A 115 -13.55 -0.70 -9.20
N GLN A 116 -12.62 0.21 -8.85
CA GLN A 116 -11.69 0.78 -9.81
C GLN A 116 -10.43 -0.10 -9.95
N PRO A 117 -10.17 -0.70 -11.13
CA PRO A 117 -9.04 -1.60 -11.33
C PRO A 117 -7.70 -0.86 -11.28
N THR A 118 -6.71 -1.46 -10.62
CA THR A 118 -5.34 -0.92 -10.54
C THR A 118 -4.37 -1.60 -11.51
N LEU A 119 -4.75 -2.75 -12.05
CA LEU A 119 -4.02 -3.48 -13.08
C LEU A 119 -4.96 -3.80 -14.25
N ILE A 120 -4.54 -3.48 -15.48
CA ILE A 120 -5.25 -3.79 -16.73
C ILE A 120 -4.35 -4.62 -17.64
N LYS A 121 -4.82 -5.81 -18.01
CA LYS A 121 -4.17 -6.68 -19.00
C LYS A 121 -5.16 -7.03 -20.11
N PRO A 122 -4.70 -7.49 -21.29
CA PRO A 122 -5.60 -7.94 -22.36
C PRO A 122 -6.62 -9.00 -21.91
N GLY A 123 -6.27 -9.81 -20.90
CA GLY A 123 -7.15 -10.85 -20.32
C GLY A 123 -8.05 -10.40 -19.17
N GLY A 124 -8.13 -9.09 -18.88
CA GLY A 124 -8.98 -8.52 -17.85
C GLY A 124 -8.23 -7.66 -16.83
N SER A 125 -8.94 -7.29 -15.78
CA SER A 125 -8.46 -6.36 -14.75
C SER A 125 -8.44 -6.97 -13.35
N SER A 126 -7.71 -6.31 -12.46
CA SER A 126 -7.68 -6.64 -11.03
C SER A 126 -7.36 -5.42 -10.17
N ILE A 127 -7.68 -5.53 -8.87
CA ILE A 127 -7.36 -4.53 -7.85
C ILE A 127 -6.33 -5.15 -6.91
N VAL A 128 -5.05 -4.90 -7.19
CA VAL A 128 -3.90 -5.53 -6.52
C VAL A 128 -2.95 -4.53 -5.86
N ASP A 129 -3.11 -3.25 -6.19
CA ASP A 129 -2.34 -2.14 -5.64
C ASP A 129 -3.17 -1.40 -4.61
N TRP A 130 -2.69 -1.29 -3.37
CA TRP A 130 -3.51 -0.83 -2.26
C TRP A 130 -2.87 0.31 -1.48
N PHE A 131 -3.71 1.10 -0.81
CA PHE A 131 -3.32 1.97 0.30
C PHE A 131 -4.09 1.56 1.56
N LEU A 132 -3.36 1.32 2.63
CA LEU A 132 -3.88 1.01 3.97
C LEU A 132 -3.38 2.06 4.97
N SER A 133 -4.12 2.31 6.04
CA SER A 133 -3.58 3.02 7.20
C SER A 133 -4.13 2.56 8.54
N THR A 134 -3.39 2.84 9.61
CA THR A 134 -3.85 2.53 10.98
C THR A 134 -4.90 3.51 11.49
N HIS A 135 -4.91 4.74 10.98
CA HIS A 135 -5.88 5.77 11.37
C HIS A 135 -6.38 6.56 10.16
N HIS A 136 -7.53 7.20 10.32
CA HIS A 136 -8.02 8.17 9.35
C HIS A 136 -7.09 9.39 9.31
N PHE A 137 -6.93 9.98 8.12
CA PHE A 137 -6.34 11.31 7.98
C PHE A 137 -7.42 12.39 8.15
N ALA A 138 -7.03 13.57 8.61
CA ALA A 138 -7.90 14.74 8.61
C ALA A 138 -8.35 15.03 7.17
N ALA A 139 -9.63 15.35 6.98
CA ALA A 139 -10.19 15.64 5.68
C ALA A 139 -9.56 16.91 5.04
N PRO A 140 -9.48 16.98 3.69
CA PRO A 140 -9.92 15.95 2.74
C PRO A 140 -8.83 14.91 2.45
N ALA A 141 -9.21 13.63 2.51
CA ALA A 141 -8.45 12.53 1.93
C ALA A 141 -9.10 12.10 0.60
N SER A 142 -8.30 11.87 -0.44
CA SER A 142 -8.80 11.44 -1.75
C SER A 142 -7.87 10.41 -2.38
N LEU A 143 -8.44 9.43 -3.09
CA LEU A 143 -7.69 8.44 -3.85
C LEU A 143 -8.19 8.46 -5.30
N ALA A 144 -7.28 8.69 -6.25
CA ALA A 144 -7.57 8.64 -7.67
C ALA A 144 -6.75 7.56 -8.36
N ILE A 145 -7.41 6.69 -9.12
CA ILE A 145 -6.77 5.72 -10.01
C ILE A 145 -6.66 6.36 -11.39
N ARG A 146 -5.43 6.58 -11.86
CA ARG A 146 -5.14 7.38 -13.06
C ARG A 146 -5.02 6.49 -14.29
N ASP A 147 -5.85 6.78 -15.28
CA ASP A 147 -5.87 6.10 -16.58
C ASP A 147 -4.99 6.83 -17.61
N ASP A 148 -4.68 8.09 -17.34
CA ASP A 148 -3.98 9.02 -18.24
C ASP A 148 -2.45 9.04 -18.03
N LEU A 149 -1.95 8.43 -16.95
CA LEU A 149 -0.55 8.58 -16.50
C LEU A 149 0.23 7.26 -16.33
N SER A 150 -0.24 6.15 -16.88
CA SER A 150 0.35 4.82 -16.62
C SER A 150 1.73 4.58 -17.25
N LEU A 151 2.30 5.54 -17.99
CA LEU A 151 3.66 5.47 -18.59
C LEU A 151 3.99 4.13 -19.32
N GLY A 152 2.99 3.50 -19.95
CA GLY A 152 3.15 2.21 -20.65
C GLY A 152 3.17 0.97 -19.73
N SER A 153 2.94 1.14 -18.43
CA SER A 153 2.71 0.08 -17.46
C SER A 153 1.30 -0.51 -17.59
N ASP A 154 1.16 -1.80 -17.28
CA ASP A 154 -0.13 -2.47 -17.10
C ASP A 154 -0.77 -2.13 -15.75
N HIS A 155 0.03 -1.70 -14.76
CA HIS A 155 -0.46 -1.07 -13.53
C HIS A 155 -0.78 0.41 -13.75
N LYS A 156 -1.88 0.86 -13.16
CA LYS A 156 -2.33 2.25 -13.14
C LYS A 156 -1.66 3.03 -12.01
N LEU A 157 -1.33 4.27 -12.28
CA LEU A 157 -0.80 5.18 -11.25
C LEU A 157 -1.90 5.52 -10.24
N MET A 158 -1.59 5.44 -8.95
CA MET A 158 -2.51 5.78 -7.87
C MET A 158 -2.06 7.07 -7.17
N HIS A 159 -2.96 8.04 -7.06
CA HIS A 159 -2.73 9.28 -6.32
C HIS A 159 -3.54 9.28 -5.03
N PHE A 160 -2.87 9.06 -3.91
CA PHE A 160 -3.46 9.25 -2.59
C PHE A 160 -3.04 10.62 -2.04
N THR A 161 -4.03 11.47 -1.74
CA THR A 161 -3.84 12.80 -1.16
C THR A 161 -4.46 12.83 0.22
N PHE A 162 -3.72 13.37 1.18
CA PHE A 162 -4.15 13.50 2.57
C PHE A 162 -3.40 14.66 3.24
N ALA A 163 -3.97 15.20 4.31
CA ALA A 163 -3.29 16.17 5.14
C ALA A 163 -2.31 15.47 6.10
N LEU A 164 -1.05 15.91 6.12
CA LEU A 164 -0.10 15.48 7.14
C LEU A 164 -0.51 16.05 8.50
N SER A 165 -0.39 15.24 9.56
CA SER A 165 -0.54 15.76 10.92
C SER A 165 0.52 16.83 11.18
N PRO A 166 0.19 17.93 11.87
CA PRO A 166 1.18 18.90 12.31
C PRO A 166 2.30 18.20 13.10
N SER A 167 3.54 18.61 12.86
CA SER A 167 4.72 18.16 13.62
C SER A 167 4.65 18.59 15.07
#